data_AF-A0AA91DI50-F1
#
_entry.id   AF-A0AA91DI50-F1
#
_cell.length_a   1.000
_cell.length_b   1.000
_cell.length_c   1.000
_cell.angle_alpha   90.00
_cell.angle_beta   90.00
_cell.angle_gamma   90.00
#
_symmetry.space_group_name_H-M   'P 1'
#
loop_
_entity.id
_entity.type
_entity.pdbx_description
1 polymer ?
#
loop_
_entity_poly.entity_id
_entity_poly.type
_entity_poly.pdbx_seq_one_letter_code
_entity_poly.pdbx_strand_id
1 'polypeptide(L)'
;MKTSIRSLVLVAACAAASFASAAPAPQCASEAVSRARKLLTFHFGEDDRIQIDPAVKEVAPIRNPANKKQQFKVLEVWGSIYKGNYRMRLIYYVSGKDCNLMGQEILEYASL
;
A
#
# COMPACT_ATOMS: atom_id res chain seq x y z
N MET A 1 16.92 46.61 44.36
CA MET A 1 15.81 46.35 43.41
C MET A 1 15.74 44.84 43.22
N LYS A 2 15.06 44.11 44.11
CA LYS A 2 13.70 43.56 43.95
C LYS A 2 13.48 42.78 42.64
N THR A 3 13.45 41.48 42.83
CA THR A 3 13.23 40.34 41.95
C THR A 3 11.92 40.38 41.16
N SER A 4 11.93 39.78 39.97
CA SER A 4 10.74 39.15 39.36
C SER A 4 11.15 37.99 38.46
N ILE A 5 11.43 36.85 39.10
CA ILE A 5 11.59 35.54 38.46
C ILE A 5 10.25 34.82 38.67
N ARG A 6 9.24 35.03 37.80
CA ARG A 6 7.95 34.32 37.97
C ARG A 6 7.18 33.94 36.70
N SER A 7 7.74 34.05 35.49
CA SER A 7 6.93 33.80 34.28
C SER A 7 7.53 32.85 33.25
N LEU A 8 8.55 32.05 33.58
CA LEU A 8 9.23 31.20 32.59
C LEU A 8 9.19 29.71 32.94
N VAL A 9 8.01 29.15 33.25
CA VAL A 9 7.88 27.69 33.53
C VAL A 9 6.84 26.98 32.65
N LEU A 10 6.04 27.70 31.85
CA LEU A 10 4.87 27.11 31.16
C LEU A 10 5.00 26.94 29.63
N VAL A 11 6.20 26.68 29.10
CA VAL A 11 6.39 26.42 27.64
C VAL A 11 7.08 25.08 27.35
N ALA A 12 7.47 24.32 28.38
CA ALA A 12 8.27 23.10 28.19
C ALA A 12 7.47 21.79 27.97
N ALA A 13 6.12 21.83 27.94
CA ALA A 13 5.30 20.62 27.99
C ALA A 13 4.69 20.13 26.66
N CYS A 14 4.86 20.86 25.54
CA CYS A 14 4.21 20.49 24.26
C CYS A 14 5.13 19.79 23.24
N ALA A 15 6.37 19.43 23.60
CA ALA A 15 7.35 18.87 22.67
C ALA A 15 7.36 17.32 22.59
N ALA A 16 6.32 16.63 23.07
CA ALA A 16 6.11 15.22 22.74
C ALA A 16 5.51 15.11 21.33
N ALA A 17 6.31 15.47 20.32
CA ALA A 17 5.98 15.23 18.93
C ALA A 17 5.73 13.73 18.75
N SER A 18 4.51 13.42 18.31
CA SER A 18 4.05 12.06 18.05
C SER A 18 4.96 11.42 16.99
N PHE A 19 5.81 10.49 17.39
CA PHE A 19 6.41 9.56 16.45
C PHE A 19 5.30 8.63 15.96
N ALA A 20 4.60 9.04 14.90
CA ALA A 20 3.69 8.16 14.18
C ALA A 20 4.55 7.09 13.49
N SER A 21 4.75 5.96 14.17
CA SER A 21 5.37 4.79 13.57
C SER A 21 4.44 4.28 12.48
N ALA A 22 4.87 4.37 11.22
CA ALA A 22 4.14 3.78 10.11
C ALA A 22 4.01 2.27 10.38
N ALA A 23 2.78 1.74 10.26
CA ALA A 23 2.56 0.31 10.41
C ALA A 23 3.48 -0.46 9.44
N PRO A 24 4.04 -1.61 9.85
CA PRO A 24 4.88 -2.39 8.97
C PRO A 24 4.11 -2.76 7.70
N ALA A 25 4.80 -2.68 6.55
CA ALA A 25 4.19 -3.00 5.27
C ALA A 25 3.69 -4.46 5.25
N PRO A 26 2.59 -4.75 4.54
CA PRO A 26 2.11 -6.12 4.39
C PRO A 26 3.19 -7.04 3.81
N GLN A 27 3.18 -8.31 4.22
CA GLN A 27 4.01 -9.31 3.57
C GLN A 27 3.72 -9.33 2.06
N CYS A 28 4.77 -9.42 1.23
CA CYS A 28 4.72 -9.35 -0.23
C CYS A 28 4.49 -7.93 -0.83
N ALA A 29 4.49 -6.85 -0.02
CA ALA A 29 4.22 -5.51 -0.53
C ALA A 29 5.18 -5.04 -1.65
N SER A 30 6.49 -5.23 -1.50
CA SER A 30 7.46 -4.83 -2.53
C SER A 30 7.27 -5.60 -3.85
N GLU A 31 6.93 -6.88 -3.76
CA GLU A 31 6.64 -7.72 -4.91
C GLU A 31 5.33 -7.28 -5.58
N ALA A 32 4.31 -6.94 -4.80
CA ALA A 32 3.04 -6.40 -5.30
C ALA A 32 3.21 -5.09 -6.07
N VAL A 33 4.05 -4.16 -5.60
CA VAL A 33 4.37 -2.92 -6.34
C VAL A 33 5.08 -3.24 -7.66
N SER A 34 6.04 -4.17 -7.65
CA SER A 34 6.74 -4.60 -8.87
C SER A 34 5.79 -5.26 -9.88
N ARG A 35 4.86 -6.10 -9.40
CA ARG A 35 3.84 -6.75 -10.23
C ARG A 35 2.80 -5.78 -10.75
N ALA A 36 2.36 -4.83 -9.94
CA ALA A 36 1.44 -3.77 -10.36
C ALA A 36 2.00 -2.97 -11.54
N ARG A 37 3.31 -2.64 -11.52
CA ARG A 37 3.97 -2.02 -12.68
C ARG A 37 3.84 -2.88 -13.93
N LYS A 38 4.24 -4.16 -13.83
CA LYS A 38 4.17 -5.11 -14.96
C LYS A 38 2.74 -5.27 -15.48
N LEU A 39 1.75 -5.31 -14.59
CA LEU A 39 0.34 -5.43 -14.95
C LEU A 39 -0.17 -4.20 -15.69
N LEU A 40 0.15 -3.00 -15.19
CA LEU A 40 -0.28 -1.75 -15.82
C LEU A 40 0.41 -1.55 -17.18
N THR A 41 1.70 -1.88 -17.27
CA THR A 41 2.44 -1.95 -18.54
C THR A 41 1.84 -2.99 -19.50
N PHE A 42 1.44 -4.17 -19.02
CA PHE A 42 0.75 -5.15 -19.86
C PHE A 42 -0.61 -4.64 -20.36
N HIS A 43 -1.32 -3.85 -19.55
CA HIS A 43 -2.66 -3.34 -19.89
C HIS A 43 -2.63 -2.18 -20.89
N PHE A 44 -1.64 -1.27 -20.80
CA PHE A 44 -1.52 -0.08 -21.67
C PHE A 44 -0.40 -0.11 -22.70
N GLY A 45 0.58 -0.98 -22.53
CA GLY A 45 1.87 -0.94 -23.24
C GLY A 45 2.96 -0.23 -22.42
N GLU A 46 4.17 -0.26 -22.98
CA GLU A 46 5.32 0.48 -22.42
C GLU A 46 5.08 1.99 -22.53
N ASP A 47 5.11 2.69 -21.40
CA ASP A 47 4.94 4.14 -21.31
C ASP A 47 5.68 4.67 -20.08
N ASP A 48 6.46 5.74 -20.25
CA ASP A 48 7.29 6.34 -19.21
C ASP A 48 6.47 7.09 -18.14
N ARG A 49 5.20 7.38 -18.41
CA ARG A 49 4.27 8.04 -17.50
C ARG A 49 3.57 7.05 -16.55
N ILE A 50 3.88 5.76 -16.61
CA ILE A 50 3.36 4.76 -15.67
C ILE A 50 3.91 5.00 -14.27
N GLN A 51 3.02 5.34 -13.34
CA GLN A 51 3.32 5.53 -11.93
C GLN A 51 2.60 4.48 -11.09
N ILE A 52 3.29 3.95 -10.07
CA ILE A 52 2.74 3.00 -9.11
C ILE A 52 2.91 3.60 -7.72
N ASP A 53 1.82 3.68 -6.96
CA ASP A 53 1.85 4.10 -5.58
C ASP A 53 2.61 3.05 -4.74
N PRO A 54 3.64 3.43 -3.97
CA PRO A 54 4.34 2.50 -3.09
C PRO A 54 3.47 1.99 -1.93
N ALA A 55 2.35 2.65 -1.61
CA ALA A 55 1.43 2.21 -0.57
C ALA A 55 0.69 0.95 -1.01
N VAL A 56 0.77 -0.10 -0.18
CA VAL A 56 0.09 -1.38 -0.41
C VAL A 56 -0.91 -1.62 0.70
N LYS A 57 -2.14 -1.89 0.32
CA LYS A 57 -3.22 -2.20 1.25
C LYS A 57 -3.57 -3.68 1.18
N GLU A 58 -3.49 -4.38 2.31
CA GLU A 58 -4.08 -5.72 2.40
C GLU A 58 -5.61 -5.61 2.49
N VAL A 59 -6.32 -6.34 1.64
CA VAL A 59 -7.79 -6.39 1.60
C VAL A 59 -8.28 -7.79 1.92
N ALA A 60 -9.62 -7.97 1.95
CA ALA A 60 -10.22 -9.26 2.30
C ALA A 60 -9.63 -10.41 1.46
N PRO A 61 -9.24 -11.52 2.11
CA PRO A 61 -8.65 -12.65 1.41
C PRO A 61 -9.69 -13.36 0.53
N ILE A 62 -9.22 -14.04 -0.51
CA ILE A 62 -10.07 -14.84 -1.39
C ILE A 62 -9.87 -16.33 -1.05
N ARG A 63 -10.97 -17.08 -0.94
CA ARG A 63 -10.89 -18.53 -0.71
C ARG A 63 -10.36 -19.21 -1.96
N ASN A 64 -9.42 -20.14 -1.81
CA ASN A 64 -8.91 -20.91 -2.94
C ASN A 64 -10.04 -21.77 -3.53
N PRO A 65 -10.41 -21.60 -4.82
CA PRO A 65 -11.50 -22.35 -5.44
C PRO A 65 -11.23 -23.85 -5.52
N ALA A 66 -9.95 -24.26 -5.60
CA ALA A 66 -9.55 -25.66 -5.62
C ALA A 66 -9.41 -26.28 -4.22
N ASN A 67 -9.20 -25.47 -3.17
CA ASN A 67 -9.05 -25.94 -1.80
C ASN A 67 -9.73 -24.99 -0.81
N LYS A 68 -10.96 -25.33 -0.39
CA LYS A 68 -11.80 -24.49 0.48
C LYS A 68 -11.20 -24.22 1.88
N LYS A 69 -10.23 -25.03 2.32
CA LYS A 69 -9.51 -24.86 3.59
C LYS A 69 -8.36 -23.84 3.50
N GLN A 70 -7.99 -23.43 2.28
CA GLN A 70 -6.92 -22.48 2.01
C GLN A 70 -7.50 -21.13 1.56
N GLN A 71 -6.79 -20.06 1.86
CA GLN A 71 -7.08 -18.70 1.38
C GLN A 71 -5.85 -18.10 0.72
N PHE A 72 -6.10 -17.15 -0.18
CA PHE A 72 -5.08 -16.30 -0.80
C PHE A 72 -5.11 -14.92 -0.14
N LYS A 73 -3.92 -14.38 0.11
CA LYS A 73 -3.74 -12.99 0.51
C LYS A 73 -4.03 -12.10 -0.70
N VAL A 74 -4.67 -10.96 -0.49
CA VAL A 74 -4.97 -10.01 -1.56
C VAL A 74 -4.39 -8.67 -1.20
N LEU A 75 -3.49 -8.17 -2.05
CA LEU A 75 -2.85 -6.88 -1.90
C LEU A 75 -3.38 -5.94 -2.99
N GLU A 76 -3.89 -4.80 -2.56
CA GLU A 76 -4.35 -3.73 -3.43
C GLU A 76 -3.24 -2.68 -3.57
N VAL A 77 -3.00 -2.30 -4.83
CA VAL A 77 -2.00 -1.30 -5.23
C VAL A 77 -2.65 -0.36 -6.22
N TRP A 78 -2.41 0.93 -6.05
CA TRP A 78 -2.87 1.94 -6.99
C TRP A 78 -1.78 2.28 -7.99
N GLY A 79 -2.18 2.57 -9.22
CA GLY A 79 -1.31 3.07 -10.26
C GLY A 79 -2.03 4.06 -11.15
N SER A 80 -1.27 4.79 -11.94
CA SER A 80 -1.81 5.74 -12.90
C SER A 80 -0.99 5.76 -14.17
N ILE A 81 -1.65 6.14 -15.26
CA ILE A 81 -1.01 6.47 -16.54
C ILE A 81 -1.78 7.64 -17.14
N TYR A 82 -1.06 8.74 -17.39
CA TYR A 82 -1.63 9.99 -17.87
C TYR A 82 -2.81 10.49 -17.01
N LYS A 83 -4.06 10.32 -17.46
CA LYS A 83 -5.28 10.74 -16.75
C LYS A 83 -6.05 9.57 -16.12
N GLY A 84 -5.66 8.33 -16.42
CA GLY A 84 -6.30 7.14 -15.88
C GLY A 84 -5.71 6.76 -14.54
N ASN A 85 -6.57 6.41 -13.58
CA ASN A 85 -6.18 5.85 -12.30
C ASN A 85 -6.70 4.42 -12.23
N TYR A 86 -5.88 3.50 -11.73
CA TYR A 86 -6.15 2.07 -11.73
C TYR A 86 -5.97 1.50 -10.34
N ARG A 87 -6.99 0.78 -9.90
CA ARG A 87 -6.93 -0.06 -8.71
C ARG A 87 -6.57 -1.47 -9.16
N MET A 88 -5.44 -1.97 -8.70
CA MET A 88 -5.00 -3.32 -9.01
C MET A 88 -5.06 -4.18 -7.75
N ARG A 89 -5.52 -5.43 -7.88
CA ARG A 89 -5.43 -6.44 -6.81
C ARG A 89 -4.56 -7.59 -7.25
N LEU A 90 -3.55 -7.89 -6.44
CA LEU A 90 -2.58 -8.95 -6.64
C LEU A 90 -2.89 -10.05 -5.62
N ILE A 91 -3.17 -11.25 -6.11
CA ILE A 91 -3.67 -12.38 -5.32
C ILE A 91 -2.53 -13.36 -5.10
N TYR A 92 -2.14 -13.58 -3.84
CA TYR A 92 -0.98 -14.38 -3.48
C TYR A 92 -1.34 -15.62 -2.68
N TYR A 93 -0.68 -16.73 -3.03
CA TYR A 93 -0.44 -17.79 -2.09
C TYR A 93 0.87 -17.50 -1.34
N VAL A 94 0.77 -17.40 -0.02
CA VAL A 94 1.91 -17.10 0.85
C VAL A 94 2.32 -18.38 1.58
N SER A 95 3.59 -18.76 1.46
CA SER A 95 4.17 -19.91 2.15
C SER A 95 5.50 -19.50 2.78
N GLY A 96 5.54 -19.36 4.10
CA GLY A 96 6.71 -18.83 4.78
C GLY A 96 7.00 -17.39 4.33
N LYS A 97 8.15 -17.16 3.70
CA LYS A 97 8.54 -15.85 3.10
C LYS A 97 8.19 -15.73 1.62
N ASP A 98 7.78 -16.82 0.98
CA ASP A 98 7.55 -16.86 -0.46
C ASP A 98 6.18 -16.30 -0.83
N CYS A 99 6.16 -15.52 -1.92
CA CYS A 99 4.99 -14.83 -2.45
C CYS A 99 4.70 -15.37 -3.86
N ASN A 100 3.80 -16.34 -3.97
CA ASN A 100 3.42 -16.94 -5.24
C ASN A 100 2.19 -16.21 -5.81
N LEU A 101 2.35 -15.55 -6.95
CA LEU A 101 1.25 -14.82 -7.60
C LEU A 101 0.29 -15.80 -8.27
N MET A 102 -0.96 -15.81 -7.81
CA MET A 102 -2.01 -16.72 -8.27
C MET A 102 -2.99 -16.05 -9.22
N GLY A 103 -3.14 -14.72 -9.14
CA GLY A 103 -4.08 -13.97 -9.94
C GLY A 103 -3.89 -12.47 -9.80
N GLN A 104 -4.45 -11.73 -10.75
CA GLN A 104 -4.33 -10.29 -10.85
C GLN A 104 -5.65 -9.71 -11.38
N GLU A 105 -6.10 -8.62 -10.79
CA GLU A 105 -7.24 -7.79 -11.26
C GLU A 105 -6.70 -6.37 -11.51
N ILE A 106 -7.16 -5.74 -12.59
CA ILE A 106 -6.98 -4.33 -12.86
C ILE A 106 -8.34 -3.71 -13.15
N LEU A 107 -8.63 -2.58 -12.51
CA LEU A 107 -9.87 -1.85 -12.68
C LEU A 107 -9.57 -0.36 -12.79
N GLU A 108 -10.01 0.27 -13.89
CA GLU A 108 -9.97 1.72 -14.01
C GLU A 108 -10.94 2.38 -13.01
N TYR A 109 -10.48 3.43 -12.35
CA TYR A 109 -11.28 4.26 -11.47
C TYR A 109 -11.88 5.42 -12.26
N ALA A 110 -13.07 5.17 -12.83
CA ALA A 110 -13.81 6.13 -13.64
C ALA A 110 -15.23 6.35 -13.11
N SER A 111 -15.78 7.54 -13.35
CA SER A 111 -17.18 7.90 -13.11
C SER A 111 -17.79 8.27 -14.46
N LEU A 112 -18.78 7.49 -14.90
CA LEU A 112 -19.44 7.60 -16.20
C LEU A 112 -20.89 8.09 -16.07
#